data_AF-A0A2G4JFX9-F1
#
_entry.id   AF-A0A2G4JFX9-F1
#
_cell.length_a   1.000
_cell.length_b   1.000
_cell.length_c   1.000
_cell.angle_alpha   90.00
_cell.angle_beta   90.00
_cell.angle_gamma   90.00
#
_symmetry.space_group_name_H-M   'P 1'
#
loop_
_entity.id
_entity.type
_entity.pdbx_description
1 polymer ?
#
loop_
_entity_poly.entity_id
_entity_poly.type
_entity_poly.pdbx_seq_one_letter_code
_entity_poly.pdbx_strand_id
1 'polypeptide(L)'
;MIYIKITVKGEPDTSPFTRVYQYSSKSDEEIFINSSAMTKDRLDKNLKININEAILVYSAFIVSELRDDTQIEQIQKNASHLLSPEQVMIGVPETLRKISFEIMLDDGGMKFVVLNTPIQISDYILKSS
;
A
#
# COMPACT_ATOMS: atom_id res chain seq x y z
N MET A 1 -5.55 0.61 18.16
CA MET A 1 -4.31 -0.13 17.82
C MET A 1 -4.31 -0.42 16.33
N ILE A 2 -3.15 -0.35 15.67
CA ILE A 2 -2.98 -0.80 14.28
C ILE A 2 -1.84 -1.82 14.24
N TYR A 3 -2.12 -3.01 13.73
CA TYR A 3 -1.11 -3.99 13.34
C TYR A 3 -1.33 -4.37 11.88
N ILE A 4 -0.27 -4.28 11.09
CA ILE A 4 -0.28 -4.66 9.67
C ILE A 4 1.01 -5.41 9.39
N LYS A 5 0.90 -6.68 9.02
CA LYS A 5 1.99 -7.45 8.44
C LYS A 5 1.80 -7.55 6.94
N ILE A 6 2.79 -7.09 6.21
CA ILE A 6 2.73 -6.89 4.77
C ILE A 6 3.76 -7.81 4.15
N THR A 7 3.32 -8.72 3.29
CA THR A 7 4.20 -9.57 2.49
C THR A 7 4.08 -9.18 1.03
N VAL A 8 5.19 -8.77 0.43
CA VAL A 8 5.26 -8.35 -0.97
C VAL A 8 5.96 -9.44 -1.78
N LYS A 9 5.39 -9.77 -2.93
CA LYS A 9 5.99 -10.62 -3.95
C LYS A 9 5.91 -9.91 -5.30
N GLY A 10 7.07 -9.58 -5.86
CA GLY A 10 7.20 -8.92 -7.16
C GLY A 10 7.30 -9.92 -8.31
N GLU A 11 8.30 -9.74 -9.18
CA GLU A 11 8.65 -10.68 -10.24
C GLU A 11 8.93 -12.09 -9.69
N PRO A 12 8.65 -13.16 -10.47
CA PRO A 12 8.86 -14.54 -10.05
C PRO A 12 10.27 -14.83 -9.51
N ASP A 13 11.27 -14.14 -10.06
CA ASP A 13 12.69 -14.34 -9.74
C ASP A 13 13.18 -13.44 -8.59
N THR A 14 12.29 -12.68 -7.97
CA THR A 14 12.61 -11.83 -6.81
C THR A 14 12.18 -12.49 -5.51
N SER A 15 13.03 -12.40 -4.49
CA SER A 15 12.68 -12.87 -3.15
C SER A 15 11.58 -11.99 -2.56
N PRO A 16 10.52 -12.58 -1.98
CA PRO A 16 9.52 -11.79 -1.28
C PRO A 16 10.13 -11.11 -0.06
N PHE A 17 9.56 -9.97 0.34
CA PHE A 17 9.96 -9.28 1.56
C PHE A 17 8.75 -8.97 2.43
N THR A 18 9.04 -8.84 3.73
CA THR A 18 8.02 -8.55 4.74
C THR A 18 8.29 -7.20 5.41
N ARG A 19 7.22 -6.49 5.72
CA ARG A 19 7.20 -5.28 6.54
C ARG A 19 6.13 -5.43 7.61
N VAL A 20 6.36 -4.82 8.77
CA VAL A 20 5.38 -4.79 9.86
C VAL A 20 5.22 -3.34 10.28
N TYR A 21 3.98 -2.89 10.30
CA TYR A 21 3.56 -1.65 10.95
C TYR A 21 2.80 -2.02 12.22
N GLN A 22 3.30 -1.54 13.36
CA GLN A 22 2.69 -1.80 14.66
C GLN A 22 2.64 -0.51 15.45
N TYR A 23 1.43 -0.06 15.73
CA TYR A 23 1.11 1.14 16.48
C TYR A 23 0.17 0.74 17.62
N SER A 24 0.75 0.58 18.81
CA SER A 24 0.09 -0.07 19.95
C SER A 24 -0.85 0.86 20.71
N SER A 25 -0.67 2.17 20.58
CA SER A 25 -1.47 3.19 21.26
C SER A 25 -2.06 4.21 20.28
N LYS A 26 -3.04 5.01 20.74
CA LYS A 26 -3.61 6.09 19.91
C LYS A 26 -2.58 7.16 19.53
N SER A 27 -1.62 7.46 20.41
CA SER A 27 -0.51 8.35 20.07
C SER A 27 0.42 7.75 19.01
N ASP A 28 0.65 6.43 19.04
CA ASP A 28 1.45 5.78 17.99
C ASP A 28 0.71 5.80 16.65
N GLU A 29 -0.62 5.67 16.65
CA GLU A 29 -1.44 5.77 15.43
C GLU A 29 -1.28 7.13 14.73
N GLU A 30 -0.98 8.21 15.46
CA GLU A 30 -0.71 9.52 14.86
C GLU A 30 0.50 9.48 13.92
N ILE A 31 1.51 8.65 14.21
CA ILE A 31 2.68 8.49 13.33
C ILE A 31 2.24 7.91 11.98
N PHE A 32 1.36 6.90 12.00
CA PHE A 32 0.81 6.30 10.79
C PHE A 32 -0.01 7.32 9.98
N ILE A 33 -0.91 8.04 10.65
CA ILE A 33 -1.78 9.04 10.03
C ILE A 33 -0.94 10.16 9.42
N ASN A 34 0.01 10.72 10.16
CA ASN A 34 0.87 11.80 9.69
C ASN A 34 1.75 11.35 8.52
N SER A 35 2.32 10.14 8.59
CA SER A 35 3.11 9.59 7.49
C SER A 35 2.26 9.44 6.22
N SER A 36 1.02 8.95 6.35
CA SER A 36 0.10 8.81 5.22
C SER A 36 -0.28 10.18 4.62
N ALA A 37 -0.50 11.19 5.46
CA ALA A 37 -0.77 12.56 5.02
C ALA A 37 0.42 13.19 4.29
N MET A 38 1.65 12.98 4.77
CA MET A 38 2.87 13.43 4.10
C MET A 38 3.05 12.78 2.73
N THR A 39 2.76 11.48 2.60
CA THR A 39 2.81 10.80 1.30
C THR A 39 1.73 11.32 0.34
N LYS A 40 0.53 11.62 0.83
CA LYS A 40 -0.53 12.24 0.02
C LYS A 40 -0.13 13.63 -0.48
N ASP A 41 0.45 14.47 0.37
CA ASP A 41 0.96 15.80 -0.01
C ASP A 41 2.04 15.71 -1.10
N ARG A 42 2.88 14.65 -1.09
CA ARG A 42 3.84 14.40 -2.18
C ARG A 42 3.13 14.11 -3.50
N LEU A 43 2.09 13.27 -3.49
CA LEU A 43 1.28 13.00 -4.69
C LEU A 43 0.57 14.26 -5.19
N ASP A 44 0.00 15.06 -4.29
CA ASP A 44 -0.66 16.33 -4.63
C ASP A 44 0.30 17.34 -5.28
N LYS A 45 1.60 17.26 -4.93
CA LYS A 45 2.70 18.02 -5.54
C LYS A 45 3.25 17.37 -6.82
N ASN A 46 2.59 16.34 -7.34
CA ASN A 46 3.02 15.54 -8.51
C ASN A 46 4.41 14.90 -8.34
N LEU A 47 4.84 14.64 -7.10
CA LEU A 47 6.07 13.91 -6.81
C LEU A 47 5.80 12.41 -6.87
N LYS A 48 6.69 11.69 -7.57
CA LYS A 48 6.64 10.22 -7.62
C LYS A 48 6.99 9.62 -6.26
N ILE A 49 6.18 8.68 -5.81
CA ILE A 49 6.39 7.98 -4.55
C ILE A 49 7.15 6.66 -4.73
N ASN A 50 7.91 6.28 -3.70
CA ASN A 50 8.69 5.04 -3.69
C ASN A 50 7.87 3.83 -3.21
N ILE A 51 8.51 2.66 -3.14
CA ILE A 51 7.88 1.38 -2.73
C ILE A 51 7.25 1.47 -1.33
N ASN A 52 7.97 2.02 -0.35
CA ASN A 52 7.48 2.09 1.04
C ASN A 52 6.29 3.06 1.15
N GLU A 53 6.35 4.18 0.44
CA GLU A 53 5.27 5.16 0.37
C GLU A 53 4.03 4.58 -0.32
N ALA A 54 4.19 3.82 -1.40
CA ALA A 54 3.08 3.12 -2.06
C ALA A 54 2.44 2.07 -1.13
N ILE A 55 3.25 1.29 -0.40
CA ILE A 55 2.77 0.35 0.61
C ILE A 55 2.00 1.08 1.71
N LEU A 56 2.47 2.26 2.14
CA LEU A 56 1.80 3.07 3.14
C LEU A 56 0.46 3.61 2.64
N VAL A 57 0.38 4.06 1.38
CA VAL A 57 -0.88 4.49 0.74
C VAL A 57 -1.91 3.37 0.74
N TYR A 58 -1.54 2.16 0.29
CA TYR A 58 -2.43 1.00 0.34
C TYR A 58 -2.83 0.63 1.77
N SER A 59 -1.88 0.67 2.70
CA SER A 59 -2.13 0.36 4.11
C SER A 59 -3.15 1.34 4.70
N ALA A 60 -2.96 2.65 4.48
CA ALA A 60 -3.87 3.68 4.98
C ALA A 60 -5.27 3.56 4.37
N PHE A 61 -5.35 3.28 3.07
CA PHE A 61 -6.60 3.00 2.38
C PHE A 61 -7.34 1.80 3.00
N ILE A 62 -6.67 0.65 3.14
CA ILE A 62 -7.31 -0.55 3.70
C ILE A 62 -7.73 -0.33 5.16
N VAL A 63 -6.91 0.36 5.97
CA VAL A 63 -7.26 0.69 7.36
C VAL A 63 -8.53 1.55 7.42
N SER A 64 -8.66 2.55 6.54
CA SER A 64 -9.86 3.39 6.47
C SER A 64 -11.09 2.55 6.10
N GLU A 65 -11.01 1.78 5.02
CA GLU A 65 -12.13 0.98 4.53
C GLU A 65 -12.56 -0.11 5.52
N LEU A 66 -11.62 -0.75 6.22
CA LEU A 66 -11.95 -1.73 7.26
C LEU A 66 -12.62 -1.08 8.47
N ARG A 67 -12.31 0.19 8.78
CA ARG A 67 -12.99 0.95 9.85
C ARG A 67 -14.40 1.39 9.42
N ASP A 68 -14.61 1.57 8.12
CA ASP A 68 -15.91 1.88 7.52
C ASP A 68 -16.75 0.61 7.24
N ASP A 69 -16.32 -0.57 7.73
CA ASP A 69 -16.95 -1.87 7.53
C ASP A 69 -17.13 -2.27 6.04
N THR A 70 -16.30 -1.75 5.14
CA THR A 70 -16.32 -2.12 3.72
C THR A 70 -15.94 -3.59 3.51
N GLN A 71 -16.64 -4.28 2.61
CA GLN A 71 -16.33 -5.66 2.22
C GLN A 71 -14.96 -5.78 1.54
N ILE A 72 -14.22 -6.85 1.84
CA ILE A 72 -12.85 -7.07 1.35
C ILE A 72 -12.79 -7.06 -0.17
N GLU A 73 -13.77 -7.64 -0.85
CA GLU A 73 -13.87 -7.68 -2.30
C GLU A 73 -13.96 -6.27 -2.90
N GLN A 74 -14.68 -5.36 -2.23
CA GLN A 74 -14.82 -3.98 -2.64
C GLN A 74 -13.53 -3.19 -2.37
N ILE A 75 -12.85 -3.45 -1.26
CA ILE A 75 -11.51 -2.90 -0.96
C ILE A 75 -10.53 -3.29 -2.07
N GLN A 76 -10.49 -4.58 -2.45
CA GLN A 76 -9.61 -5.08 -3.49
C GLN A 76 -9.88 -4.39 -4.84
N LYS A 77 -11.16 -4.24 -5.20
CA LYS A 77 -11.57 -3.54 -6.42
C LYS A 77 -11.14 -2.07 -6.41
N ASN A 78 -11.44 -1.34 -5.33
CA ASN A 78 -11.12 0.08 -5.19
C ASN A 78 -9.61 0.34 -5.17
N ALA A 79 -8.83 -0.54 -4.53
CA ALA A 79 -7.38 -0.42 -4.45
C ALA A 79 -6.71 -0.40 -5.84
N SER A 80 -7.26 -1.11 -6.83
CA SER A 80 -6.70 -1.13 -8.20
C SER A 80 -6.73 0.22 -8.94
N HIS A 81 -7.45 1.20 -8.40
CA HIS A 81 -7.58 2.54 -8.95
C HIS A 81 -6.85 3.61 -8.11
N LEU A 82 -6.15 3.21 -7.05
CA LEU A 82 -5.61 4.14 -6.05
C LEU A 82 -4.33 4.85 -6.52
N LEU A 83 -3.47 4.14 -7.28
CA LEU A 83 -2.21 4.66 -7.78
C LEU A 83 -2.04 4.33 -9.26
N SER A 84 -1.64 5.33 -10.05
CA SER A 84 -1.25 5.16 -11.44
C SER A 84 0.27 4.96 -11.58
N PRO A 85 0.74 4.39 -12.70
CA PRO A 85 2.18 4.20 -12.95
C PRO A 85 2.98 5.52 -12.95
N GLU A 86 2.33 6.63 -13.32
CA GLU A 86 2.94 7.96 -13.37
C GLU A 86 3.18 8.54 -11.98
N GLN A 87 2.41 8.11 -10.98
CA GLN A 87 2.49 8.57 -9.59
C GLN A 87 3.58 7.85 -8.78
N VAL A 88 4.16 6.78 -9.32
CA VAL A 88 5.17 5.98 -8.63
C VAL A 88 6.51 6.02 -9.35
N MET A 89 7.58 5.74 -8.60
CA MET A 89 8.92 5.58 -9.16
C MET A 89 9.00 4.33 -10.06
N ILE A 90 9.94 4.34 -11.00
CA ILE A 90 10.25 3.20 -11.89
C ILE A 90 10.56 1.96 -11.05
N GLY A 91 10.03 0.81 -11.45
CA GLY A 91 10.20 -0.48 -10.76
C GLY A 91 9.18 -0.76 -9.66
N VAL A 92 8.40 0.23 -9.22
CA VAL A 92 7.40 0.05 -8.16
C VAL A 92 6.26 -0.89 -8.59
N PRO A 93 5.63 -0.74 -9.78
CA PRO A 93 4.55 -1.66 -10.22
C PRO A 93 4.99 -3.13 -10.28
N GLU A 94 6.20 -3.40 -10.78
CA GLU A 94 6.76 -4.74 -10.91
C GLU A 94 7.12 -5.34 -9.55
N THR A 95 7.61 -4.51 -8.64
CA THR A 95 7.92 -4.93 -7.26
C THR A 95 6.65 -5.25 -6.48
N LEU A 96 5.57 -4.49 -6.70
CA LEU A 96 4.31 -4.58 -5.95
C LEU A 96 3.24 -5.46 -6.62
N ARG A 97 3.64 -6.45 -7.44
CA ARG A 97 2.71 -7.35 -8.15
C ARG A 97 1.76 -8.13 -7.27
N LYS A 98 2.18 -8.55 -6.08
CA LYS A 98 1.27 -9.17 -5.11
C LYS A 98 1.61 -8.68 -3.72
N ILE A 99 0.64 -8.06 -3.06
CA ILE A 99 0.77 -7.56 -1.70
C ILE A 99 -0.28 -8.24 -0.83
N SER A 100 0.16 -8.94 0.20
CA SER A 100 -0.71 -9.57 1.19
C SER A 100 -0.62 -8.79 2.49
N PHE A 101 -1.77 -8.38 3.02
CA PHE A 101 -1.91 -7.65 4.27
C PHE A 101 -2.64 -8.51 5.28
N GLU A 102 -1.98 -8.81 6.39
CA GLU A 102 -2.58 -9.37 7.60
C GLU A 102 -2.79 -8.20 8.58
N ILE A 103 -4.05 -7.82 8.82
CA ILE A 103 -4.40 -6.59 9.52
C ILE A 103 -5.22 -6.89 10.76
N MET A 104 -4.86 -6.27 11.88
CA MET A 104 -5.65 -6.25 13.10
C MET A 104 -5.81 -4.79 13.56
N LEU A 105 -7.05 -4.36 13.72
CA LEU A 105 -7.41 -3.01 14.13
C LEU A 105 -8.15 -3.05 15.46
N ASP A 106 -7.72 -2.20 16.39
CA ASP A 106 -8.29 -2.07 17.73
C ASP A 106 -8.46 -3.46 18.38
N ASP A 107 -9.64 -3.81 18.88
CA ASP A 107 -9.92 -5.14 19.48
C ASP A 107 -10.55 -6.14 18.48
N GLY A 108 -10.45 -5.84 17.18
CA GLY A 108 -11.00 -6.66 16.11
C GLY A 108 -10.17 -7.90 15.80
N GLY A 109 -10.81 -8.91 15.18
CA GLY A 109 -10.10 -10.09 14.68
C GLY A 109 -9.21 -9.81 13.47
N MET A 110 -8.24 -10.69 13.23
CA MET A 110 -7.34 -10.62 12.07
C MET A 110 -8.12 -10.66 10.75
N LYS A 111 -7.84 -9.73 9.85
CA LYS A 111 -8.36 -9.66 8.49
C LYS A 111 -7.23 -9.87 7.48
N PHE A 112 -7.56 -10.44 6.33
CA PHE A 112 -6.60 -10.74 5.28
C PHE A 112 -7.05 -10.07 3.98
N VAL A 113 -6.21 -9.19 3.43
CA VAL A 113 -6.46 -8.53 2.16
C VAL A 113 -5.30 -8.83 1.22
N VAL A 114 -5.59 -9.26 0.00
CA VAL A 114 -4.58 -9.52 -1.02
C VAL A 114 -4.85 -8.65 -2.23
N LEU A 115 -3.86 -7.84 -2.61
CA LEU A 115 -3.88 -7.05 -3.81
C LEU A 115 -3.02 -7.72 -4.87
N ASN A 116 -3.58 -7.96 -6.06
CA ASN A 116 -2.87 -8.52 -7.21
C ASN A 116 -2.76 -7.44 -8.29
N THR A 117 -1.54 -7.08 -8.63
CA THR A 117 -1.13 -6.04 -9.59
C THR A 117 -1.96 -4.76 -9.41
N PRO A 118 -1.94 -4.13 -8.22
CA PRO A 118 -2.80 -2.99 -7.94
C PRO A 118 -2.37 -1.71 -8.69
N ILE A 119 -1.15 -1.67 -9.21
CA ILE A 119 -0.65 -0.61 -10.10
C ILE A 119 -0.43 -1.25 -11.47
N GLN A 120 -0.94 -0.61 -12.53
CA GLN A 120 -0.71 -1.08 -13.89
C GLN A 120 0.80 -1.11 -14.21
N ILE A 121 1.24 -2.13 -14.93
CA ILE A 121 2.62 -2.24 -15.40
C ILE A 121 2.67 -1.57 -16.78
N SER A 122 3.33 -0.42 -16.86
CA SER A 122 3.53 0.30 -18.12
C SER A 122 4.87 -0.05 -18.74
N ASP A 123 4.93 -0.19 -20.06
CA ASP A 123 6.20 -0.34 -20.77
C ASP A 123 7.06 0.92 -20.55
N TYR A 124 8.21 0.76 -19.90
CA TYR A 124 9.15 1.87 -19.72
C TYR A 124 9.79 2.21 -21.07
N ILE A 125 9.34 3.30 -21.69
CA ILE A 125 10.02 3.86 -22.87
C ILE A 125 11.30 4.53 -22.39
N LEU A 126 12.44 3.85 -22.54
CA LEU A 126 13.75 4.49 -22.44
C LEU A 126 13.86 5.48 -23.59
N LYS A 127 13.71 6.78 -23.31
CA LYS A 127 14.07 7.81 -24.30
C LYS A 127 15.56 7.71 -24.53
N SER A 128 15.96 7.24 -25.71
CA SER A 128 17.30 7.42 -26.24
C SER A 128 17.58 8.92 -26.32
N SER A 129 18.51 9.39 -25.50
CA SER A 129 19.09 10.74 -25.55
C SER A 129 19.87 10.98 -26.82
#